data_AF-A0A962T9L4-F1
#
_entry.id   AF-A0A962T9L4-F1
#
_cell.length_a   1.000
_cell.length_b   1.000
_cell.length_c   1.000
_cell.angle_alpha   90.00
_cell.angle_beta   90.00
_cell.angle_gamma   90.00
#
_symmetry.space_group_name_H-M   'P 1'
#
loop_
_entity.id
_entity.type
_entity.pdbx_description
1 polymer ?
#
loop_
_entity_poly.entity_id
_entity_poly.type
_entity_poly.pdbx_seq_one_letter_code
_entity_poly.pdbx_strand_id
1 'polypeptide(L)'
;MTDSGGSGRPVIYITICIAMLLTILPMPEWARPFRPQWVTLVMVYWAIALPHRVGVGSGFIAGIVLDVLTGTLLGQHSLGLSVVMFIAIQLHQRIRVFPFWQQSLGILVLLIVEHLLSLWVIGATRGEAPDLGYWAVPLIGALLWPWMFVTLRKVRRHFKVT
;
A
#
# COMPACT_ATOMS: atom_id res chain seq x y z
N MET A 1 -18.94 -3.54 33.63
CA MET A 1 -18.41 -4.75 32.96
C MET A 1 -19.16 -4.95 31.66
N THR A 2 -18.60 -4.44 30.56
CA THR A 2 -18.52 -5.07 29.22
C THR A 2 -17.45 -4.31 28.46
N ASP A 3 -16.33 -4.98 28.24
CA ASP A 3 -15.14 -4.49 27.57
C ASP A 3 -15.43 -3.93 26.17
N SER A 4 -14.94 -2.72 25.89
CA SER A 4 -14.82 -2.18 24.53
C SER A 4 -13.36 -1.85 24.21
N GLY A 5 -12.45 -2.76 24.59
CA GLY A 5 -11.02 -2.67 24.31
C GLY A 5 -10.61 -3.19 22.91
N GLY A 6 -11.53 -3.30 21.95
CA GLY A 6 -11.30 -4.11 20.73
C GLY A 6 -11.63 -3.50 19.36
N SER A 7 -12.19 -2.29 19.27
CA SER A 7 -12.87 -1.82 18.04
C SER A 7 -11.97 -1.30 16.91
N GLY A 8 -10.64 -1.38 17.04
CA GLY A 8 -9.70 -0.85 16.04
C GLY A 8 -9.39 -1.76 14.85
N ARG A 9 -9.34 -3.07 15.09
CA ARG A 9 -9.01 -4.10 14.08
C ARG A 9 -9.97 -4.13 12.88
N PRO A 10 -11.31 -4.09 13.04
CA PRO A 10 -12.21 -4.17 11.88
C PRO A 10 -12.02 -2.99 10.92
N VAL A 11 -11.70 -1.80 11.41
CA VAL A 11 -11.43 -0.62 10.56
C VAL A 11 -10.25 -0.87 9.62
N ILE A 12 -9.18 -1.48 10.14
CA ILE A 12 -7.99 -1.82 9.34
C ILE A 12 -8.40 -2.75 8.19
N TYR A 13 -9.07 -3.86 8.51
CA TYR A 13 -9.52 -4.82 7.50
C TYR A 13 -10.47 -4.19 6.49
N ILE A 14 -11.44 -3.37 6.92
CA ILE A 14 -12.36 -2.67 6.02
C ILE A 14 -11.60 -1.75 5.07
N THR A 15 -10.64 -0.96 5.55
CA THR A 15 -9.85 -0.09 4.67
C THR A 15 -8.98 -0.88 3.67
N ILE A 16 -8.44 -2.03 4.08
CA ILE A 16 -7.70 -2.92 3.16
C ILE A 16 -8.65 -3.52 2.12
N CYS A 17 -9.83 -3.97 2.52
CA CYS A 17 -10.86 -4.46 1.59
C CYS A 17 -11.28 -3.38 0.60
N ILE A 18 -11.51 -2.15 1.05
CA ILE A 18 -11.81 -1.01 0.17
C ILE A 18 -10.65 -0.76 -0.80
N ALA A 19 -9.40 -0.82 -0.34
CA ALA A 19 -8.22 -0.67 -1.20
C ALA A 19 -8.13 -1.77 -2.26
N MET A 20 -8.46 -3.02 -1.90
CA MET A 20 -8.55 -4.13 -2.85
C MET A 20 -9.66 -3.91 -3.88
N LEU A 21 -10.82 -3.40 -3.46
CA LEU A 21 -11.93 -3.06 -4.36
C LEU A 21 -11.63 -1.86 -5.28
N LEU A 22 -10.77 -0.93 -4.86
CA LEU A 22 -10.32 0.21 -5.69
C LEU A 22 -9.22 -0.19 -6.69
N THR A 23 -8.40 -1.15 -6.31
CA THR A 23 -7.72 -2.06 -7.24
C THR A 23 -8.82 -2.90 -7.92
N ILE A 24 -8.69 -3.79 -8.88
CA ILE A 24 -9.83 -4.49 -9.56
C ILE A 24 -10.86 -3.60 -10.32
N LEU A 25 -11.33 -2.46 -9.79
CA LEU A 25 -12.29 -1.58 -10.47
C LEU A 25 -11.84 -1.30 -11.90
N PRO A 26 -12.70 -1.57 -12.91
CA PRO A 26 -12.34 -1.38 -14.30
C PRO A 26 -12.16 0.11 -14.56
N MET A 27 -10.93 0.51 -14.87
CA MET A 27 -10.61 1.87 -15.27
C MET A 27 -10.71 2.01 -16.79
N PRO A 28 -11.16 3.19 -17.28
CA PRO A 28 -11.09 3.53 -18.70
C PRO A 28 -9.66 3.35 -19.24
N GLU A 29 -9.50 3.02 -20.52
CA GLU A 29 -8.20 2.77 -21.16
C GLU A 29 -7.17 3.88 -20.90
N TRP A 30 -7.61 5.15 -20.99
CA TRP A 30 -6.76 6.32 -20.74
C TRP A 30 -6.29 6.45 -19.28
N ALA A 31 -7.02 5.88 -18.32
CA ALA A 31 -6.72 5.95 -16.89
C ALA A 31 -5.96 4.73 -16.38
N ARG A 32 -5.82 3.66 -17.19
CA ARG A 32 -5.10 2.44 -16.79
C ARG A 32 -3.65 2.67 -16.36
N PRO A 33 -2.84 3.50 -17.07
CA PRO A 33 -1.47 3.80 -16.64
C PRO A 33 -1.43 4.61 -15.33
N PHE A 34 -2.54 5.25 -14.97
CA PHE A 34 -2.64 6.12 -13.81
C PHE A 34 -3.15 5.42 -12.55
N ARG A 35 -3.28 4.09 -12.60
CA ARG A 35 -3.89 3.31 -11.52
C ARG A 35 -3.00 3.25 -10.28
N PRO A 36 -3.39 3.86 -9.14
CA PRO A 36 -2.57 3.88 -7.94
C PRO A 36 -2.48 2.51 -7.26
N GLN A 37 -1.38 2.26 -6.55
CA GLN A 37 -1.21 1.08 -5.70
C GLN A 37 -1.95 1.25 -4.35
N TRP A 38 -3.28 1.26 -4.40
CA TRP A 38 -4.14 1.51 -3.23
C TRP A 38 -3.80 0.62 -2.04
N VAL A 39 -3.59 -0.67 -2.28
CA VAL A 39 -3.28 -1.64 -1.21
C VAL A 39 -1.96 -1.29 -0.52
N THR A 40 -0.91 -0.98 -1.28
CA THR A 40 0.39 -0.56 -0.73
C THR A 40 0.26 0.73 0.08
N LEU A 41 -0.45 1.74 -0.45
CA LEU A 41 -0.65 3.02 0.25
C LEU A 41 -1.35 2.80 1.60
N VAL A 42 -2.43 2.02 1.61
CA VAL A 42 -3.18 1.74 2.85
C VAL A 42 -2.33 0.91 3.83
N MET A 43 -1.60 -0.09 3.34
CA MET A 43 -0.73 -0.91 4.16
C MET A 43 0.39 -0.10 4.82
N VAL A 44 1.08 0.74 4.04
CA VAL A 44 2.15 1.60 4.56
C VAL A 44 1.60 2.61 5.56
N TYR A 45 0.40 3.17 5.32
CA TYR A 45 -0.24 4.05 6.30
C TYR A 45 -0.43 3.34 7.64
N TRP A 46 -0.99 2.13 7.63
CA TRP A 46 -1.23 1.39 8.87
C TRP A 46 0.07 0.93 9.53
N ALA A 47 1.10 0.60 8.75
CA ALA A 47 2.44 0.32 9.27
C ALA A 47 3.01 1.52 10.05
N ILE A 48 2.84 2.75 9.51
CA ILE A 48 3.33 3.97 10.16
C ILE A 48 2.48 4.33 11.39
N ALA A 49 1.15 4.17 11.29
CA ALA A 49 0.22 4.56 12.34
C ALA A 49 0.21 3.57 13.53
N LEU A 50 0.22 2.26 13.24
CA LEU A 50 0.04 1.16 14.19
C LEU A 50 0.97 -0.02 13.83
N PRO A 51 2.31 0.15 13.94
CA PRO A 51 3.28 -0.88 13.57
C PRO A 51 3.15 -2.18 14.39
N HIS A 52 2.50 -2.12 15.55
CA HIS A 52 2.29 -3.27 16.44
C HIS A 52 1.10 -4.15 15.98
N ARG A 53 0.26 -3.64 15.07
CA ARG A 53 -0.95 -4.33 14.56
C ARG A 53 -0.77 -4.80 13.13
N VAL A 54 -0.05 -4.03 12.30
CA VAL A 54 0.17 -4.33 10.89
C VAL A 54 1.67 -4.48 10.66
N GLY A 55 2.06 -5.70 10.31
CA GLY A 55 3.45 -6.13 10.13
C GLY A 55 3.76 -6.59 8.72
N VAL A 56 4.97 -7.14 8.53
CA VAL A 56 5.40 -7.79 7.29
C VAL A 56 4.46 -8.94 6.92
N GLY A 57 4.06 -9.77 7.89
CA GLY A 57 3.16 -10.91 7.66
C GLY A 57 1.78 -10.52 7.12
N SER A 58 1.19 -9.42 7.61
CA SER A 58 -0.07 -8.91 7.04
C SER A 58 0.12 -8.35 5.63
N GLY A 59 1.27 -7.72 5.35
CA GLY A 59 1.65 -7.29 4.00
C GLY A 59 1.75 -8.46 3.03
N PHE A 60 2.43 -9.53 3.43
CA PHE A 60 2.57 -10.77 2.67
C PHE A 60 1.21 -11.41 2.35
N ILE A 61 0.35 -11.59 3.36
CA ILE A 61 -0.99 -12.17 3.16
C ILE A 61 -1.82 -11.31 2.21
N ALA A 62 -1.83 -9.98 2.40
CA ALA A 62 -2.56 -9.09 1.50
C ALA A 62 -2.00 -9.11 0.08
N GLY A 63 -0.69 -9.27 -0.09
CA GLY A 63 -0.08 -9.42 -1.40
C GLY A 63 -0.44 -10.73 -2.08
N ILE A 64 -0.54 -11.85 -1.35
CA ILE A 64 -1.08 -13.11 -1.90
C ILE A 64 -2.52 -12.91 -2.37
N VAL A 65 -3.36 -12.30 -1.53
CA VAL A 65 -4.75 -12.02 -1.90
C VAL A 65 -4.80 -11.13 -3.13
N LEU A 66 -3.92 -10.12 -3.21
CA LEU A 66 -3.82 -9.26 -4.37
C LEU A 66 -3.40 -10.03 -5.62
N ASP A 67 -2.40 -10.92 -5.53
CA ASP A 67 -1.95 -11.76 -6.64
C ASP A 67 -3.09 -12.60 -7.23
N VAL A 68 -3.93 -13.18 -6.36
CA VAL A 68 -5.12 -13.94 -6.77
C VAL A 68 -6.16 -13.04 -7.44
N LEU A 69 -6.40 -11.84 -6.91
CA LEU A 69 -7.41 -10.91 -7.42
C LEU A 69 -7.03 -10.27 -8.76
N THR A 70 -5.74 -10.04 -9.00
CA THR A 70 -5.23 -9.45 -10.24
C THR A 70 -4.86 -10.50 -11.29
N GLY A 71 -4.86 -11.79 -10.93
CA GLY A 71 -4.41 -12.87 -11.79
C GLY A 71 -2.92 -12.81 -12.11
N THR A 72 -2.11 -12.22 -11.23
CA THR A 72 -0.66 -12.15 -11.36
C THR A 72 0.01 -13.41 -10.81
N LEU A 73 1.32 -13.54 -11.03
CA LEU A 73 2.08 -14.64 -10.45
C LEU A 73 2.00 -14.56 -8.92
N LEU A 74 1.61 -15.68 -8.28
CA LEU A 74 1.64 -15.82 -6.83
C LEU A 74 3.04 -15.49 -6.31
N GLY A 75 3.14 -14.45 -5.50
CA GLY A 75 4.42 -13.97 -4.97
C GLY A 75 4.84 -12.61 -5.52
N GLN A 76 4.30 -12.14 -6.65
CA GLN A 76 4.72 -10.86 -7.24
C GLN A 76 4.41 -9.68 -6.30
N HIS A 77 3.14 -9.52 -5.92
CA HIS A 77 2.74 -8.49 -4.97
C HIS A 77 3.11 -8.86 -3.54
N SER A 78 3.08 -10.15 -3.19
CA SER A 78 3.45 -10.62 -1.85
C SER A 78 4.89 -10.26 -1.45
N LEU A 79 5.86 -10.49 -2.35
CA LEU A 79 7.26 -10.12 -2.10
C LEU A 79 7.44 -8.60 -2.06
N GLY A 80 6.84 -7.87 -3.01
CA GLY A 80 6.89 -6.42 -3.05
C GLY A 80 6.37 -5.77 -1.76
N LEU A 81 5.16 -6.14 -1.35
CA LEU A 81 4.55 -5.63 -0.12
C LEU A 81 5.32 -6.04 1.13
N SER A 82 5.92 -7.23 1.17
CA SER A 82 6.71 -7.67 2.32
C SER A 82 7.93 -6.78 2.54
N VAL A 83 8.67 -6.50 1.46
CA VAL A 83 9.85 -5.62 1.52
C VAL A 83 9.44 -4.19 1.87
N VAL A 84 8.40 -3.66 1.23
CA VAL A 84 7.89 -2.32 1.52
C VAL A 84 7.45 -2.20 2.98
N MET A 85 6.71 -3.18 3.50
CA MET A 85 6.26 -3.18 4.88
C MET A 85 7.41 -3.28 5.86
N PHE A 86 8.42 -4.10 5.56
CA PHE A 86 9.63 -4.17 6.39
C PHE A 86 10.32 -2.81 6.49
N ILE A 87 10.55 -2.14 5.36
CA ILE A 87 11.18 -0.81 5.33
C ILE A 87 10.30 0.23 6.04
N ALA A 88 8.98 0.21 5.77
CA ALA A 88 8.02 1.14 6.38
C ALA A 88 7.99 1.00 7.91
N ILE A 89 8.02 -0.22 8.43
CA ILE A 89 8.08 -0.50 9.87
C ILE A 89 9.44 -0.06 10.43
N GLN A 90 10.56 -0.31 9.76
CA GLN A 90 11.85 0.17 10.27
C GLN A 90 11.95 1.70 10.32
N LEU A 91 11.33 2.39 9.35
CA LEU A 91 11.39 3.85 9.23
C LEU A 91 10.18 4.57 9.86
N HIS A 92 9.23 3.86 10.47
CA HIS A 92 7.96 4.44 10.92
C HIS A 92 8.13 5.65 11.84
N GLN A 93 9.10 5.61 12.77
CA GLN A 93 9.36 6.70 13.71
C GLN A 93 9.89 7.95 12.99
N ARG A 94 10.77 7.77 12.00
CA ARG A 94 11.34 8.88 11.21
C ARG A 94 10.28 9.51 10.32
N ILE A 95 9.53 8.67 9.61
CA ILE A 95 8.49 9.11 8.67
C ILE A 95 7.39 9.90 9.38
N ARG A 96 7.05 9.53 10.62
CA ARG A 96 6.00 10.18 11.40
C ARG A 96 6.34 11.61 11.84
N VAL A 97 7.62 11.96 11.92
CA VAL A 97 8.08 13.31 12.31
C VAL A 97 8.14 14.25 11.11
N PHE A 98 8.25 13.71 9.89
CA PHE A 98 8.32 14.54 8.68
C PHE A 98 6.98 15.24 8.38
N PRO A 99 7.03 16.46 7.79
CA PRO A 99 5.84 17.11 7.25
C PRO A 99 5.26 16.27 6.11
N PHE A 100 3.95 16.42 5.86
CA PHE A 100 3.20 15.61 4.91
C PHE A 100 3.79 15.61 3.48
N TRP A 101 4.39 16.73 3.05
CA TRP A 101 5.11 16.82 1.77
C TRP A 101 6.36 15.94 1.71
N GLN A 102 7.19 15.94 2.76
CA GLN A 102 8.38 15.09 2.83
C GLN A 102 8.00 13.62 3.03
N GLN A 103 6.90 13.35 3.74
CA GLN A 103 6.35 12.02 3.86
C GLN A 103 6.01 11.44 2.48
N SER A 104 5.41 12.23 1.59
CA SER A 104 5.11 11.84 0.21
C SER A 104 6.34 11.35 -0.56
N LEU A 105 7.50 11.98 -0.36
CA LEU A 105 8.76 11.55 -0.99
C LEU A 105 9.25 10.20 -0.45
N GLY A 106 9.14 9.98 0.86
CA GLY A 106 9.47 8.67 1.45
C GLY A 106 8.57 7.56 0.91
N ILE A 107 7.28 7.86 0.71
CA ILE A 107 6.33 6.92 0.13
C ILE A 107 6.61 6.67 -1.35
N LEU A 108 6.98 7.71 -2.11
CA LEU A 108 7.42 7.54 -3.49
C LEU A 108 8.56 6.52 -3.59
N VAL A 109 9.56 6.63 -2.72
CA VAL A 109 10.69 5.67 -2.68
C VAL A 109 10.19 4.25 -2.39
N LEU A 110 9.27 4.08 -1.44
CA LEU A 110 8.69 2.76 -1.14
C LEU A 110 7.92 2.17 -2.33
N LEU A 111 7.11 2.98 -3.03
CA LEU A 111 6.38 2.54 -4.21
C LEU A 111 7.32 2.17 -5.37
N ILE A 112 8.40 2.94 -5.54
CA ILE A 112 9.46 2.64 -6.52
C ILE A 112 10.13 1.30 -6.19
N VAL A 113 10.42 1.02 -4.92
CA VAL A 113 10.99 -0.28 -4.50
C VAL A 113 10.04 -1.43 -4.85
N GLU A 114 8.74 -1.29 -4.56
CA GLU A 114 7.74 -2.30 -4.95
C GLU A 114 7.70 -2.51 -6.47
N HIS A 115 7.67 -1.41 -7.23
CA HIS A 115 7.63 -1.43 -8.69
C HIS A 115 8.86 -2.10 -9.27
N LEU A 116 10.05 -1.81 -8.72
CA LEU A 116 11.30 -2.41 -9.15
C LEU A 116 11.28 -3.92 -8.90
N LEU A 117 10.84 -4.37 -7.72
CA LEU A 117 10.69 -5.80 -7.44
C LEU A 117 9.71 -6.48 -8.40
N SER A 118 8.60 -5.83 -8.72
CA SER A 118 7.64 -6.31 -9.71
C SER A 118 8.28 -6.38 -11.12
N LEU A 119 9.11 -5.40 -11.50
CA LEU A 119 9.86 -5.42 -12.77
C LEU A 119 10.82 -6.60 -12.84
N TRP A 120 11.52 -6.93 -11.76
CA TRP A 120 12.39 -8.10 -11.70
C TRP A 120 11.62 -9.40 -11.94
N VAL A 121 10.42 -9.54 -11.33
CA VAL A 121 9.56 -10.71 -11.53
C VAL A 121 9.02 -10.78 -12.96
N ILE A 122 8.56 -9.66 -13.51
CA ILE A 122 8.05 -9.59 -14.90
C ILE A 122 9.18 -9.88 -15.89
N GLY A 123 10.35 -9.28 -15.71
CA GLY A 123 11.52 -9.52 -16.56
C GLY A 123 11.97 -10.98 -16.54
N ALA A 124 11.95 -11.61 -15.37
CA ALA A 124 12.32 -13.02 -15.22
C ALA A 124 11.30 -13.99 -15.87
N THR A 125 10.02 -13.60 -15.97
CA THR A 125 8.96 -14.47 -16.50
C THR A 125 8.63 -14.23 -17.97
N ARG A 126 8.59 -12.97 -18.40
CA ARG A 126 8.15 -12.56 -19.74
C ARG A 126 9.29 -12.09 -20.64
N GLY A 127 10.44 -11.70 -20.09
CA GLY A 127 11.59 -11.22 -20.86
C GLY A 127 11.42 -9.84 -21.51
N GLU A 128 10.25 -9.21 -21.37
CA GLU A 128 9.95 -7.88 -21.94
C GLU A 128 9.90 -6.81 -20.84
N ALA A 129 10.60 -5.70 -21.08
CA ALA A 129 10.52 -4.53 -20.22
C ALA A 129 9.21 -3.77 -20.50
N PRO A 130 8.42 -3.44 -19.46
CA PRO A 130 7.21 -2.65 -19.65
C PRO A 130 7.53 -1.20 -20.07
N ASP A 131 6.55 -0.57 -20.71
CA ASP A 131 6.65 0.76 -21.28
C ASP A 131 6.93 1.85 -20.21
N LEU A 132 7.42 3.02 -20.63
CA LEU A 132 7.69 4.18 -19.77
C LEU A 132 6.47 4.59 -18.92
N GLY A 133 5.26 4.36 -19.42
CA GLY A 133 4.00 4.58 -18.69
C GLY A 133 3.89 3.77 -17.38
N TYR A 134 4.65 2.68 -17.23
CA TYR A 134 4.72 1.90 -15.99
C TYR A 134 5.23 2.72 -14.80
N TRP A 135 6.11 3.70 -15.04
CA TRP A 135 6.65 4.56 -13.98
C TRP A 135 5.66 5.65 -13.53
N ALA A 136 4.58 5.90 -14.27
CA ALA A 136 3.57 6.86 -13.85
C ALA A 136 2.87 6.42 -12.56
N VAL A 137 2.66 5.11 -12.38
CA VAL A 137 1.96 4.51 -11.25
C VAL A 137 2.53 4.93 -9.87
N PRO A 138 3.83 4.74 -9.57
CA PRO A 138 4.39 5.13 -8.28
C PRO A 138 4.38 6.65 -8.08
N LEU A 139 4.54 7.44 -9.14
CA LEU A 139 4.46 8.91 -9.07
C LEU A 139 3.05 9.36 -8.65
N ILE A 140 2.02 8.77 -9.24
CA ILE A 140 0.63 9.11 -8.93
C ILE A 140 0.26 8.62 -7.54
N GLY A 141 0.71 7.42 -7.15
CA GLY A 141 0.52 6.92 -5.80
C GLY A 141 1.14 7.84 -4.75
N ALA A 142 2.35 8.35 -5.00
CA ALA A 142 2.99 9.33 -4.14
C ALA A 142 2.21 10.65 -4.10
N LEU A 143 1.79 11.18 -5.26
CA LEU A 143 1.00 12.40 -5.33
C LEU A 143 -0.33 12.26 -4.57
N LEU A 144 -0.93 11.07 -4.59
CA LEU A 144 -2.16 10.75 -3.86
C LEU A 144 -1.97 10.57 -2.34
N TRP A 145 -0.73 10.42 -1.88
CA TRP A 145 -0.43 10.16 -0.48
C TRP A 145 -0.98 11.22 0.49
N PRO A 146 -0.81 12.53 0.28
CA PRO A 146 -1.31 13.53 1.22
C PRO A 146 -2.82 13.45 1.41
N TRP A 147 -3.58 13.24 0.34
CA TRP A 147 -5.04 13.07 0.43
C TRP A 147 -5.42 11.78 1.16
N MET A 148 -4.78 10.66 0.81
CA MET A 148 -4.97 9.37 1.50
C MET A 148 -4.63 9.46 2.99
N PHE A 149 -3.55 10.13 3.35
CA PHE A 149 -3.15 10.31 4.73
C PHE A 149 -4.22 11.08 5.51
N VAL A 150 -4.80 12.14 4.93
CA VAL A 150 -5.86 12.92 5.57
C VAL A 150 -7.15 12.11 5.75
N THR A 151 -7.57 11.35 4.73
CA THR A 151 -8.79 10.53 4.81
C THR A 151 -8.65 9.43 5.85
N LEU A 152 -7.57 8.64 5.80
CA LEU A 152 -7.34 7.56 6.77
C LEU A 152 -7.10 8.11 8.19
N ARG A 153 -6.46 9.28 8.34
CA ARG A 153 -6.32 9.94 9.65
C ARG A 153 -7.67 10.38 10.21
N LYS A 154 -8.59 10.89 9.39
CA LYS A 154 -9.96 11.23 9.82
C LYS A 154 -10.70 9.97 10.28
N VAL A 155 -10.65 8.90 9.48
CA VAL A 155 -11.26 7.60 9.82
C VAL A 155 -10.70 7.08 11.15
N ARG A 156 -9.38 7.03 11.30
CA ARG A 156 -8.72 6.58 12.53
C ARG A 156 -9.15 7.39 13.76
N ARG A 157 -9.24 8.72 13.65
CA ARG A 157 -9.65 9.60 14.75
C ARG A 157 -11.12 9.42 15.09
N HIS A 158 -11.98 9.27 14.09
CA HIS A 158 -13.42 9.08 14.28
C HIS A 158 -13.73 7.77 15.01
N PHE A 159 -13.06 6.68 14.63
CA PHE A 159 -13.27 5.36 15.21
C PHE A 159 -12.43 5.08 16.47
N LYS A 160 -11.73 6.09 17.02
CA LYS A 160 -10.86 5.98 18.22
C LYS A 160 -9.93 4.74 18.20
N VAL A 161 -9.35 4.46 17.03
CA VAL A 161 -8.44 3.33 16.88
C VAL A 161 -7.13 3.66 17.60
N THR A 162 -6.94 3.05 18.78
CA THR A 162 -5.77 3.20 19.66
C THR A 162 -4.76 2.07 19.43
#